data_AF-A0A7J9WQ05-F1
#
_entry.id   AF-A0A7J9WQ05-F1
#
_cell.length_a   1.000
_cell.length_b   1.000
_cell.length_c   1.000
_cell.angle_alpha   90.00
_cell.angle_beta   90.00
_cell.angle_gamma   90.00
#
_symmetry.space_group_name_H-M   'P 1'
#
loop_
_entity.id
_entity.type
_entity.pdbx_description
1 polymer ?
#
loop_
_entity_poly.entity_id
_entity_poly.type
_entity_poly.pdbx_seq_one_letter_code
_entity_poly.pdbx_strand_id
1 'polypeptide(L)'
;MEILDPILVPLSSPALLVDPHRLRLPQHIPFDEHIAEHEVVPPIPRVAEQLPAHQVRWHTDAMIDEVVVPSRSALNDMTAEPLGLGRVRAGRDGATWMSANAFIGAADIARVHNLARPTLHEPDAYSAIKTLLNQAGWAAEPSNVAGFYFGTVRLWGGLDRLAADLQNPIVRGILDAFIDDASSFGIVPGATNRRVMRLSDIRKAVGWELDVPRTRELLERLAARGILARGFALKRTRCRHADFYRVDDTGQFFTCARCSERNSPTGKAWPLRTPGPAWFYRLDELVHQALTQGLAGPILALDGLRRASRGAGMRWTIAVDVFDAAHTRLTDLDFVALIGNKLAIGEAKTNGSMGATAAECEDQLRRLREIAEAVAADYLILATTTDGWNQRSTVAANQIFRRPWRPELVITTVDDMGAVRAS
;
A
#
# COMPACT_ATOMS: atom_id res chain seq x y z
N MET A 1 -3.85 43.83 44.67
CA MET A 1 -4.33 42.89 43.63
C MET A 1 -4.10 41.51 44.22
N GLU A 2 -5.06 41.01 45.00
CA GLU A 2 -4.97 39.69 45.62
C GLU A 2 -5.14 38.63 44.53
N ILE A 3 -4.14 37.77 44.39
CA ILE A 3 -4.23 36.58 43.55
C ILE A 3 -5.08 35.60 44.34
N LEU A 4 -6.33 35.41 43.92
CA LEU A 4 -7.17 34.34 44.45
C LEU A 4 -6.53 33.01 44.11
N ASP A 5 -6.37 32.15 45.11
CA ASP A 5 -5.91 30.78 44.92
C ASP A 5 -6.77 30.06 43.87
N PRO A 6 -6.17 29.28 42.96
CA PRO A 6 -6.92 28.55 41.96
C PRO A 6 -7.90 27.60 42.66
N ILE A 7 -9.20 27.81 42.43
CA ILE A 7 -10.24 26.87 42.84
C ILE A 7 -9.99 25.57 42.07
N LEU A 8 -9.38 24.60 42.74
CA LEU A 8 -9.31 23.23 42.29
C LEU A 8 -10.73 22.66 42.37
N VAL A 9 -11.47 22.76 41.28
CA VAL A 9 -12.73 22.02 41.14
C VAL A 9 -12.33 20.55 41.01
N PRO A 10 -12.70 19.67 41.96
CA PRO A 10 -12.48 18.25 41.79
C PRO A 10 -13.33 17.81 40.60
N LEU A 11 -12.69 17.58 39.47
CA LEU A 11 -13.32 16.89 38.36
C LEU A 11 -13.58 15.48 38.88
N SER A 12 -14.85 15.19 39.21
CA SER A 12 -15.30 13.81 39.34
C SER A 12 -14.80 13.06 38.11
N SER A 13 -14.24 11.85 38.30
CA SER A 13 -13.88 10.98 37.17
C SER A 13 -15.01 11.05 36.16
N PRO A 14 -14.72 11.34 34.87
CA PRO A 14 -15.78 11.44 33.87
C PRO A 14 -16.56 10.14 33.96
N ALA A 15 -17.79 10.23 34.48
CA ALA A 15 -18.70 9.11 34.43
C ALA A 15 -18.81 8.84 32.94
N LEU A 16 -18.28 7.71 32.49
CA LEU A 16 -18.59 7.18 31.19
C LEU A 16 -20.09 6.91 31.24
N LEU A 17 -20.90 7.92 30.93
CA LEU A 17 -22.35 7.84 30.81
C LEU A 17 -22.65 7.11 29.51
N VAL A 18 -22.24 5.85 29.46
CA VAL A 18 -22.67 4.90 28.45
C VAL A 18 -24.02 4.41 28.94
N ASP A 19 -25.09 4.94 28.35
CA ASP A 19 -26.42 4.36 28.51
C ASP A 19 -26.43 2.99 27.79
N PRO A 20 -26.42 1.85 28.53
CA PRO A 20 -26.30 0.52 27.93
C PRO A 20 -27.56 0.13 27.14
N HIS A 21 -28.67 0.85 27.33
CA HIS A 21 -29.97 0.56 26.72
C HIS A 21 -30.28 1.45 25.50
N ARG A 22 -29.44 2.44 25.16
CA ARG A 22 -29.78 3.44 24.13
C ARG A 22 -28.68 3.75 23.10
N LEU A 23 -27.63 2.93 23.05
CA LEU A 23 -26.50 3.04 22.12
C LEU A 23 -26.62 2.20 20.83
N ARG A 24 -27.83 1.80 20.43
CA ARG A 24 -28.03 1.01 19.20
C ARG A 24 -29.11 1.57 18.31
N LEU A 25 -28.77 2.63 17.60
CA LEU A 25 -29.16 2.73 16.20
C LEU A 25 -27.87 2.96 15.42
N PRO A 26 -27.08 1.91 15.12
CA PRO A 26 -26.11 2.04 14.04
C PRO A 26 -26.89 2.51 12.81
N GLN A 27 -26.70 3.77 12.45
CA GLN A 27 -27.21 4.29 11.20
C GLN A 27 -26.16 3.94 10.16
N HIS A 28 -26.47 2.96 9.33
CA HIS A 28 -25.68 2.66 8.16
C HIS A 28 -26.05 3.68 7.08
N ILE A 29 -25.14 4.62 6.84
CA ILE A 29 -25.24 5.53 5.70
C ILE A 29 -24.43 4.87 4.59
N PRO A 30 -25.03 4.51 3.44
CA PRO A 30 -24.27 3.97 2.33
C PRO A 30 -23.26 5.02 1.87
N PHE A 31 -21.98 4.66 1.91
CA PHE A 31 -20.90 5.42 1.28
C PHE A 31 -20.99 5.15 -0.22
N ASP A 32 -21.07 6.19 -1.04
CA ASP A 32 -20.98 6.05 -2.49
C ASP A 32 -19.50 6.09 -2.84
N GLU A 33 -18.98 5.02 -3.46
CA GLU A 33 -17.58 4.91 -3.87
C GLU A 33 -17.14 6.03 -4.83
N HIS A 34 -18.10 6.77 -5.41
CA HIS A 34 -17.86 7.92 -6.28
C HIS A 34 -17.94 9.28 -5.58
N ILE A 35 -18.41 9.34 -4.34
CA ILE A 35 -18.53 10.57 -3.55
C ILE A 35 -17.62 10.43 -2.33
N ALA A 36 -16.43 11.02 -2.40
CA ALA A 36 -15.41 10.93 -1.35
C ALA A 36 -15.77 11.66 -0.04
N GLU A 37 -16.95 12.28 0.02
CA GLU A 37 -17.35 13.24 1.05
C GLU A 37 -18.82 13.05 1.42
N HIS A 38 -19.06 12.60 2.65
CA HIS A 38 -20.41 12.44 3.18
C HIS A 38 -20.62 13.36 4.38
N GLU A 39 -21.51 14.34 4.25
CA GLU A 39 -21.99 15.13 5.38
C GLU A 39 -22.83 14.23 6.30
N VAL A 40 -22.41 14.09 7.56
CA VAL A 40 -23.14 13.29 8.54
C VAL A 40 -23.92 14.18 9.50
N VAL A 41 -25.22 13.96 9.58
CA VAL A 41 -26.06 14.55 10.62
C VAL A 41 -25.91 13.69 11.89
N PRO A 42 -25.32 14.22 12.97
CA PRO A 42 -25.10 13.40 14.16
C PRO A 42 -26.44 13.05 14.82
N PRO A 43 -26.56 11.84 15.41
CA PRO A 43 -27.73 11.48 16.17
C PRO A 43 -27.88 12.40 17.39
N ILE A 44 -29.12 12.77 17.71
CA ILE A 44 -29.44 13.57 18.90
C ILE A 44 -29.84 12.61 20.02
N PRO A 45 -29.11 12.57 21.16
CA PRO A 45 -29.52 11.78 22.30
C PRO A 45 -30.87 12.24 22.84
N ARG A 46 -31.74 11.31 23.25
CA ARG A 46 -33.08 11.63 23.79
C ARG A 46 -33.05 12.58 24.99
N VAL A 47 -32.01 12.52 25.83
CA VAL A 47 -31.82 13.48 26.94
C VAL A 47 -31.54 14.88 26.39
N ALA A 48 -30.76 14.98 25.31
CA ALA A 48 -30.47 16.24 24.67
C ALA A 48 -31.70 16.82 23.96
N GLU A 49 -32.66 15.99 23.51
CA GLU A 49 -33.93 16.46 22.93
C GLU A 49 -34.66 17.43 23.86
N GLN A 50 -34.66 17.13 25.16
CA GLN A 50 -35.43 17.81 26.20
C GLN A 50 -34.71 18.99 26.87
N LEU A 51 -33.39 19.13 26.69
CA LEU A 51 -32.57 20.15 27.34
C LEU A 51 -32.21 21.29 26.39
N PRO A 52 -32.20 22.57 26.80
CA PRO A 52 -31.75 23.67 25.95
C PRO A 52 -30.37 23.40 25.32
N ALA A 53 -30.19 23.81 24.05
CA ALA A 53 -28.99 23.46 23.28
C ALA A 53 -27.66 23.91 23.92
N HIS A 54 -27.68 24.92 24.81
CA HIS A 54 -26.49 25.39 25.53
C HIS A 54 -26.19 24.61 26.83
N GLN A 55 -27.14 23.81 27.33
CA GLN A 55 -27.02 23.06 28.60
C GLN A 55 -26.52 21.62 28.40
N VAL A 56 -26.43 21.16 27.15
CA VAL A 56 -26.04 19.80 26.83
C VAL A 56 -25.06 19.77 25.66
N ARG A 57 -24.02 18.94 25.81
CA ARG A 57 -23.03 18.60 24.80
C ARG A 57 -22.88 17.09 24.81
N TRP A 58 -22.66 16.51 23.63
CA TRP A 58 -22.33 15.09 23.50
C TRP A 58 -21.29 14.92 22.42
N HIS A 59 -20.65 13.76 22.42
CA HIS A 59 -19.74 13.36 21.35
C HIS A 59 -20.43 12.33 20.47
N THR A 60 -20.13 12.39 19.17
CA THR A 60 -20.51 11.35 18.21
C THR A 60 -19.25 10.68 17.72
N ASP A 61 -19.23 9.36 17.78
CA ASP A 61 -18.18 8.53 17.18
C ASP A 61 -18.71 7.96 15.87
N ALA A 62 -17.94 8.04 14.79
CA ALA A 62 -18.24 7.39 13.52
C ALA A 62 -17.07 6.54 13.06
N MET A 63 -17.42 5.35 12.59
CA MET A 63 -16.51 4.38 11.99
C MET A 63 -16.82 4.26 10.50
N ILE A 64 -15.80 4.26 9.66
CA ILE A 64 -15.92 4.15 8.20
C ILE A 64 -15.28 2.82 7.80
N ASP A 65 -16.07 1.86 7.33
CA ASP A 65 -15.61 0.55 6.80
C ASP A 65 -14.53 -0.16 7.63
N GLU A 66 -14.73 -0.16 8.96
CA GLU A 66 -13.81 -0.78 9.94
C GLU A 66 -12.40 -0.16 9.95
N VAL A 67 -12.22 0.98 9.27
CA VAL A 67 -10.98 1.76 9.26
C VAL A 67 -10.99 2.73 10.42
N VAL A 68 -9.93 2.66 11.21
CA VAL A 68 -9.67 3.59 12.30
C VAL A 68 -8.35 4.28 12.00
N VAL A 69 -8.27 5.57 12.24
CA VAL A 69 -7.00 6.29 12.14
C VAL A 69 -6.31 6.25 13.50
N PRO A 70 -4.98 6.06 13.56
CA PRO A 70 -4.25 6.08 14.82
C PRO A 70 -4.56 7.35 15.62
N SER A 71 -4.74 7.21 16.94
CA SER A 71 -5.11 8.32 17.83
C SER A 71 -3.96 9.31 18.04
N ARG A 72 -3.64 10.07 16.98
CA ARG A 72 -2.58 11.08 16.92
C ARG A 72 -3.23 12.42 16.56
N SER A 73 -2.87 13.47 17.27
CA SER A 73 -3.48 14.78 17.10
C SER A 73 -3.34 15.33 15.67
N ALA A 74 -2.23 15.04 15.00
CA ALA A 74 -2.02 15.40 13.60
C ALA A 74 -3.03 14.77 12.63
N LEU A 75 -3.62 13.64 13.01
CA LEU A 75 -4.54 12.89 12.15
C LEU A 75 -6.01 13.16 12.47
N ASN A 76 -6.30 14.09 13.38
CA ASN A 76 -7.65 14.38 13.84
C ASN A 76 -8.59 14.73 12.68
N ASP A 77 -8.12 15.54 11.74
CA ASP A 77 -8.94 16.06 10.64
C ASP A 77 -8.94 15.13 9.41
N MET A 78 -8.22 14.00 9.45
CA MET A 78 -8.14 13.08 8.31
C MET A 78 -9.40 12.26 8.06
N THR A 79 -10.19 12.04 9.11
CA THR A 79 -11.40 11.20 9.03
C THR A 79 -12.67 12.01 8.99
N ALA A 80 -12.60 13.25 9.48
CA ALA A 80 -13.71 14.16 9.53
C ALA A 80 -13.20 15.60 9.45
N GLU A 81 -13.70 16.35 8.47
CA GLU A 81 -13.48 17.79 8.40
C GLU A 81 -14.66 18.51 9.07
N PRO A 82 -14.45 19.29 10.14
CA PRO A 82 -15.54 20.03 10.76
C PRO A 82 -15.99 21.19 9.85
N LEU A 83 -17.28 21.24 9.53
CA LEU A 83 -17.88 22.47 9.02
C LEU A 83 -17.94 23.53 10.15
N GLY A 84 -17.03 24.52 10.09
CA GLY A 84 -16.99 25.66 11.00
C GLY A 84 -15.99 25.49 12.15
N LEU A 85 -16.41 25.76 13.39
CA LEU A 85 -15.55 25.73 14.58
C LEU A 85 -15.72 24.45 15.43
N GLY A 86 -16.31 23.40 14.83
CA GLY A 86 -16.43 22.09 15.46
C GLY A 86 -15.04 21.50 15.76
N ARG A 87 -14.94 20.70 16.83
CA ARG A 87 -13.71 19.96 17.15
C ARG A 87 -13.89 18.50 16.75
N VAL A 88 -13.01 18.02 15.88
CA VAL A 88 -12.85 16.61 15.51
C VAL A 88 -11.60 16.07 16.20
N ARG A 89 -11.61 14.79 16.54
CA ARG A 89 -10.41 14.06 16.95
C ARG A 89 -10.47 12.61 16.49
N ALA A 90 -9.30 11.99 16.33
CA ALA A 90 -9.21 10.54 16.20
C ALA A 90 -9.53 9.88 17.56
N GLY A 91 -10.68 9.21 17.63
CA GLY A 91 -11.17 8.44 18.76
C GLY A 91 -10.62 7.01 18.80
N ARG A 92 -11.18 6.18 19.69
CA ARG A 92 -10.85 4.76 19.77
C ARG A 92 -11.40 3.96 18.59
N ASP A 93 -12.62 4.30 18.19
CA ASP A 93 -13.43 3.53 17.24
C ASP A 93 -13.62 4.27 15.90
N GLY A 94 -12.94 5.40 15.69
CA GLY A 94 -13.03 6.20 14.47
C GLY A 94 -12.98 7.71 14.74
N ALA A 95 -13.62 8.50 13.89
CA ALA A 95 -13.71 9.94 14.07
C ALA A 95 -14.65 10.29 15.23
N THR A 96 -14.20 11.12 16.17
CA THR A 96 -15.04 11.67 17.23
C THR A 96 -15.22 13.16 17.03
N TRP A 97 -16.45 13.67 17.09
CA TRP A 97 -16.69 15.11 17.13
C TRP A 97 -17.71 15.51 18.20
N MET A 98 -17.59 16.75 18.66
CA MET A 98 -18.52 17.34 19.62
C MET A 98 -19.77 17.86 18.89
N SER A 99 -20.94 17.69 19.50
CA SER A 99 -22.23 18.03 18.89
C SER A 99 -22.43 19.51 18.56
N ALA A 100 -21.68 20.41 19.17
CA ALA A 100 -21.88 21.84 19.00
C ALA A 100 -20.98 22.43 17.91
N ASN A 101 -21.58 23.16 16.98
CA ASN A 101 -20.85 24.11 16.15
C ASN A 101 -20.55 25.37 16.98
N ALA A 102 -19.36 25.96 16.90
CA ALA A 102 -19.00 27.09 17.78
C ALA A 102 -19.62 28.44 17.37
N PHE A 103 -20.48 28.46 16.34
CA PHE A 103 -21.38 29.58 16.11
C PHE A 103 -22.51 29.56 17.15
N ILE A 104 -22.46 30.53 18.05
CA ILE A 104 -23.51 30.83 19.04
C ILE A 104 -24.73 31.33 18.25
N GLY A 105 -25.60 30.41 17.83
CA GLY A 105 -26.92 30.76 17.31
C GLY A 105 -27.76 31.39 18.41
N ALA A 106 -28.44 32.50 18.10
CA ALA A 106 -29.49 33.08 18.92
C ALA A 106 -30.49 32.00 19.40
N ALA A 107 -31.13 32.23 20.55
CA ALA A 107 -31.93 31.23 21.28
C ALA A 107 -33.04 30.53 20.48
N ASP A 108 -33.39 31.02 19.28
CA ASP A 108 -34.51 30.56 18.46
C ASP A 108 -34.13 29.72 17.22
N ILE A 109 -32.84 29.44 16.97
CA ILE A 109 -32.46 28.54 15.86
C ILE A 109 -32.68 27.08 16.28
N ALA A 110 -33.44 26.32 15.47
CA ALA A 110 -33.72 24.91 15.76
C ALA A 110 -32.41 24.11 15.91
N ARG A 111 -32.33 23.27 16.96
CA ARG A 111 -31.11 22.56 17.40
C ARG A 111 -30.38 21.83 16.27
N VAL A 112 -31.13 21.24 15.32
CA VAL A 112 -30.59 20.50 14.17
C VAL A 112 -29.70 21.36 13.24
N HIS A 113 -29.86 22.68 13.26
CA HIS A 113 -29.04 23.63 12.51
C HIS A 113 -27.79 24.10 13.28
N ASN A 114 -27.73 23.86 14.60
CA ASN A 114 -26.58 24.16 15.45
C ASN A 114 -25.67 22.95 15.69
N LEU A 115 -25.99 21.80 15.09
CA LEU A 115 -25.16 20.60 15.19
C LEU A 115 -23.92 20.73 14.31
N ALA A 116 -22.78 20.27 14.83
CA ALA A 116 -21.61 20.04 13.99
C ALA A 116 -21.93 18.90 13.01
N ARG A 117 -21.72 19.16 11.71
CA ARG A 117 -21.94 18.20 10.63
C ARG A 117 -20.64 18.03 9.88
N PRO A 118 -19.74 17.15 10.35
CA PRO A 118 -18.49 16.96 9.67
C PRO A 118 -18.74 16.25 8.33
N THR A 119 -17.87 16.54 7.37
CA THR A 119 -17.70 15.71 6.18
C THR A 119 -16.78 14.57 6.55
N LEU A 120 -17.25 13.34 6.40
CA LEU A 120 -16.42 12.15 6.61
C LEU A 120 -15.60 11.84 5.36
N HIS A 121 -14.32 11.48 5.58
CA HIS A 121 -13.39 11.05 4.54
C HIS A 121 -12.84 9.67 4.87
N GLU A 122 -12.69 8.84 3.85
CA GLU A 122 -11.98 7.58 4.01
C GLU A 122 -10.47 7.85 4.15
N PRO A 123 -9.83 7.42 5.25
CA PRO A 123 -8.42 7.72 5.47
C PRO A 123 -7.54 6.80 4.62
N ASP A 124 -6.58 7.38 3.91
CA ASP A 124 -5.56 6.62 3.18
C ASP A 124 -4.22 6.60 3.94
N ALA A 125 -3.47 5.50 3.80
CA ALA A 125 -2.21 5.31 4.52
C ALA A 125 -1.12 6.30 4.08
N TYR A 126 -1.15 6.78 2.84
CA TYR A 126 -0.17 7.73 2.32
C TYR A 126 -0.37 9.13 2.91
N SER A 127 -1.61 9.64 2.92
CA SER A 127 -1.94 10.91 3.58
C SER A 127 -1.68 10.85 5.07
N ALA A 128 -1.88 9.69 5.71
CA ALA A 128 -1.57 9.53 7.13
C ALA A 128 -0.07 9.65 7.41
N ILE A 129 0.78 8.92 6.67
CA ILE A 129 2.23 9.02 6.88
C ILE A 129 2.76 10.41 6.49
N LYS A 130 2.24 11.00 5.40
CA LYS A 130 2.60 12.35 4.97
C LYS A 130 2.29 13.40 6.03
N THR A 131 1.10 13.34 6.61
CA THR A 131 0.66 14.29 7.66
C THR A 131 1.55 14.18 8.90
N LEU A 132 1.91 12.97 9.32
CA LEU A 132 2.79 12.75 10.48
C LEU A 132 4.22 13.23 10.22
N LEU A 133 4.77 12.91 9.04
CA LEU A 133 6.10 13.37 8.66
C LEU A 133 6.16 14.89 8.56
N ASN A 134 5.14 15.53 7.98
CA ASN A 134 5.03 16.98 7.91
C ASN A 134 5.01 17.62 9.31
N GLN A 135 4.30 17.02 10.27
CA GLN A 135 4.31 17.49 11.66
C GLN A 135 5.71 17.41 12.30
N ALA A 136 6.51 16.41 11.92
CA ALA A 136 7.89 16.25 12.36
C ALA A 136 8.89 17.13 11.56
N GLY A 137 8.43 17.92 10.59
CA GLY A 137 9.27 18.78 9.77
C GLY A 137 9.91 18.09 8.57
N TRP A 138 9.41 16.93 8.16
CA TRP A 138 9.88 16.15 6.99
C TRP A 138 8.79 16.08 5.92
N ALA A 139 9.18 15.79 4.68
CA ALA A 139 8.25 15.58 3.58
C ALA A 139 8.18 14.10 3.19
N ALA A 140 7.03 13.69 2.66
CA ALA A 140 6.80 12.37 2.10
C ALA A 140 6.30 12.49 0.67
N GLU A 141 6.88 11.72 -0.24
CA GLU A 141 6.46 11.64 -1.63
C GLU A 141 6.39 10.17 -2.08
N PRO A 142 5.53 9.80 -3.04
CA PRO A 142 5.57 8.47 -3.62
C PRO A 142 6.88 8.33 -4.40
N SER A 143 7.59 7.23 -4.19
CA SER A 143 8.82 6.94 -4.92
C SER A 143 8.54 6.78 -6.42
N ASN A 144 9.58 6.96 -7.25
CA ASN A 144 9.48 6.79 -8.71
C ASN A 144 9.03 5.38 -9.12
N VAL A 145 9.18 4.37 -8.26
CA VAL A 145 8.73 2.99 -8.49
C VAL A 145 7.28 2.72 -8.06
N ALA A 146 6.67 3.60 -7.25
CA ALA A 146 5.35 3.38 -6.67
C ALA A 146 4.27 3.16 -7.75
N GLY A 147 4.35 3.91 -8.86
CA GLY A 147 3.43 3.76 -9.99
C GLY A 147 3.46 2.37 -10.63
N PHE A 148 4.64 1.75 -10.76
CA PHE A 148 4.78 0.38 -11.26
C PHE A 148 4.15 -0.62 -10.30
N TYR A 149 4.33 -0.39 -9.00
CA TYR A 149 3.83 -1.30 -7.98
C TYR A 149 2.30 -1.28 -7.91
N PHE A 150 1.68 -0.10 -7.78
CA PHE A 150 0.21 0.03 -7.79
C PHE A 150 -0.39 -0.43 -9.12
N GLY A 151 0.27 -0.12 -10.25
CA GLY A 151 -0.14 -0.62 -11.56
C GLY A 151 -0.16 -2.14 -11.62
N THR A 152 0.86 -2.80 -11.08
CA THR A 152 0.97 -4.26 -11.00
C THR A 152 -0.12 -4.86 -10.11
N VAL A 153 -0.34 -4.30 -8.91
CA VAL A 153 -1.43 -4.74 -8.01
C VAL A 153 -2.80 -4.65 -8.70
N ARG A 154 -3.04 -3.56 -9.46
CA ARG A 154 -4.28 -3.36 -10.22
C ARG A 154 -4.45 -4.39 -11.33
N LEU A 155 -3.39 -4.75 -12.06
CA LEU A 155 -3.46 -5.80 -13.10
C LEU A 155 -3.84 -7.18 -12.52
N TRP A 156 -3.44 -7.48 -11.30
CA TRP A 156 -3.87 -8.70 -10.59
C TRP A 156 -5.28 -8.62 -10.01
N GLY A 157 -5.83 -7.41 -9.90
CA GLY A 157 -7.13 -7.13 -9.30
C GLY A 157 -7.13 -7.18 -7.78
N GLY A 158 -5.99 -6.86 -7.14
CA GLY A 158 -5.89 -6.80 -5.67
C GLY A 158 -4.56 -7.30 -5.11
N LEU A 159 -4.25 -6.85 -3.88
CA LEU A 159 -3.06 -7.24 -3.11
C LEU A 159 -3.03 -8.76 -2.85
N ASP A 160 -4.17 -9.31 -2.43
CA ASP A 160 -4.35 -10.72 -2.06
C ASP A 160 -4.07 -11.67 -3.23
N ARG A 161 -4.59 -11.34 -4.42
CA ARG A 161 -4.41 -12.15 -5.63
C ARG A 161 -2.98 -12.11 -6.14
N LEU A 162 -2.34 -10.95 -6.08
CA LEU A 162 -0.92 -10.82 -6.43
C LEU A 162 -0.05 -11.61 -5.44
N ALA A 163 -0.27 -11.45 -4.14
CA ALA A 163 0.47 -12.18 -3.12
C ALA A 163 0.32 -13.71 -3.28
N ALA A 164 -0.90 -14.19 -3.54
CA ALA A 164 -1.15 -15.62 -3.79
C ALA A 164 -0.38 -16.16 -5.00
N ASP A 165 -0.32 -15.42 -6.11
CA ASP A 165 0.46 -15.80 -7.28
C ASP A 165 1.98 -15.69 -7.02
N LEU A 166 2.44 -14.73 -6.21
CA LEU A 166 3.86 -14.60 -5.83
C LEU A 166 4.33 -15.68 -4.85
N GLN A 167 3.43 -16.22 -4.01
CA GLN A 167 3.69 -17.37 -3.13
C GLN A 167 3.69 -18.69 -3.90
N ASN A 168 3.01 -18.76 -5.04
CA ASN A 168 2.98 -19.96 -5.86
C ASN A 168 4.34 -20.14 -6.57
N PRO A 169 5.12 -21.19 -6.26
CA PRO A 169 6.47 -21.35 -6.78
C PRO A 169 6.52 -21.48 -8.31
N ILE A 170 5.48 -22.04 -8.92
CA ILE A 170 5.39 -22.18 -10.38
C ILE A 170 5.17 -20.81 -11.01
N VAL A 171 4.21 -20.03 -10.52
CA VAL A 171 3.94 -18.69 -11.08
C VAL A 171 5.14 -17.79 -10.83
N ARG A 172 5.71 -17.81 -9.62
CA ARG A 172 6.91 -17.05 -9.28
C ARG A 172 8.09 -17.42 -10.17
N GLY A 173 8.36 -18.71 -10.38
CA GLY A 173 9.43 -19.18 -11.27
C GLY A 173 9.25 -18.72 -12.72
N ILE A 174 8.03 -18.64 -13.23
CA ILE A 174 7.75 -18.06 -14.55
C ILE A 174 8.08 -16.56 -14.58
N LEU A 175 7.65 -15.81 -13.57
CA LEU A 175 7.89 -14.36 -13.49
C LEU A 175 9.38 -14.06 -13.36
N ASP A 176 10.08 -14.77 -12.48
CA ASP A 176 11.54 -14.64 -12.28
C ASP A 176 12.30 -14.97 -13.57
N ALA A 177 11.86 -15.98 -14.32
CA ALA A 177 12.49 -16.34 -15.60
C ALA A 177 12.38 -15.24 -16.68
N PHE A 178 11.42 -14.31 -16.58
CA PHE A 178 11.34 -13.17 -17.49
C PHE A 178 12.32 -12.04 -17.15
N ILE A 179 12.74 -11.91 -15.89
CA ILE A 179 13.60 -10.81 -15.41
C ILE A 179 15.03 -11.27 -15.12
N ASP A 180 15.30 -12.58 -15.04
CA ASP A 180 16.64 -13.11 -14.85
C ASP A 180 17.49 -12.93 -16.12
N ASP A 181 18.49 -12.06 -16.03
CA ASP A 181 19.45 -11.80 -17.11
C ASP A 181 20.38 -12.99 -17.37
N ALA A 182 20.67 -13.82 -16.35
CA ALA A 182 21.53 -15.00 -16.46
C ALA A 182 20.81 -16.20 -17.10
N SER A 183 19.49 -16.11 -17.27
CA SER A 183 18.69 -17.21 -17.79
C SER A 183 19.03 -17.56 -19.24
N SER A 184 19.18 -18.87 -19.50
CA SER A 184 19.32 -19.44 -20.84
C SER A 184 17.99 -19.60 -21.60
N PHE A 185 16.87 -19.16 -21.01
CA PHE A 185 15.52 -19.35 -21.57
C PHE A 185 15.08 -18.17 -22.43
N GLY A 186 14.36 -18.46 -23.53
CA GLY A 186 13.80 -17.42 -24.39
C GLY A 186 14.86 -16.66 -25.20
N ILE A 187 14.47 -15.47 -25.69
CA ILE A 187 15.35 -14.56 -26.43
C ILE A 187 15.12 -13.12 -26.00
N VAL A 188 16.12 -12.28 -26.23
CA VAL A 188 16.05 -10.82 -26.05
C VAL A 188 16.07 -10.17 -27.43
N PRO A 189 14.90 -9.86 -28.03
CA PRO A 189 14.85 -9.25 -29.34
C PRO A 189 15.17 -7.75 -29.23
N GLY A 190 16.29 -7.34 -29.81
CA GLY A 190 16.58 -5.92 -30.01
C GLY A 190 17.19 -5.20 -28.80
N ALA A 191 16.92 -3.89 -28.74
CA ALA A 191 17.58 -2.96 -27.83
C ALA A 191 16.85 -2.76 -26.50
N THR A 192 15.63 -3.30 -26.35
CA THR A 192 14.82 -3.12 -25.13
C THR A 192 15.35 -3.93 -23.95
N ASN A 193 16.33 -4.82 -24.17
CA ASN A 193 16.86 -5.78 -23.20
C ASN A 193 15.77 -6.61 -22.50
N ARG A 194 14.60 -6.76 -23.14
CA ARG A 194 13.45 -7.47 -22.57
C ARG A 194 13.38 -8.89 -23.08
N ARG A 195 13.26 -9.84 -22.16
CA ARG A 195 13.11 -11.26 -22.51
C ARG A 195 11.72 -11.56 -23.01
N VAL A 196 11.67 -12.36 -24.07
CA VAL A 196 10.44 -12.99 -24.56
C VAL A 196 10.62 -14.50 -24.62
N MET A 197 9.59 -15.22 -24.23
CA MET A 197 9.67 -16.66 -24.04
C MET A 197 8.57 -17.38 -24.80
N ARG A 198 8.88 -18.55 -25.36
CA ARG A 198 7.86 -19.46 -25.90
C ARG A 198 7.33 -20.36 -24.79
N LEU A 199 6.25 -21.07 -25.08
CA LEU A 199 5.70 -22.09 -24.20
C LEU A 199 6.77 -23.11 -23.74
N SER A 200 7.65 -23.56 -24.63
CA SER A 200 8.73 -24.49 -24.28
C SER A 200 9.75 -23.90 -23.31
N ASP A 201 10.08 -22.62 -23.48
CA ASP A 201 11.04 -21.92 -22.63
C ASP A 201 10.47 -21.73 -21.23
N ILE A 202 9.19 -21.34 -21.13
CA ILE A 202 8.44 -21.18 -19.89
C ILE A 202 8.37 -22.52 -19.13
N ARG A 203 8.03 -23.62 -19.81
CA ARG A 203 8.00 -24.95 -19.18
C ARG A 203 9.37 -25.38 -18.67
N LYS A 204 10.42 -25.12 -19.43
CA LYS A 204 11.79 -25.42 -19.03
C LYS A 204 12.21 -24.60 -17.81
N ALA A 205 11.78 -23.34 -17.72
CA ALA A 205 12.07 -22.46 -16.59
C ALA A 205 11.51 -22.97 -15.26
N VAL A 206 10.35 -23.62 -15.28
CA VAL A 206 9.73 -24.25 -14.09
C VAL A 206 9.98 -25.75 -14.01
N GLY A 207 11.11 -26.24 -14.54
CA GLY A 207 11.51 -27.64 -14.39
C GLY A 207 10.56 -28.66 -15.01
N TRP A 208 9.71 -28.25 -15.95
CA TRP A 208 8.64 -29.06 -16.55
C TRP A 208 7.55 -29.53 -15.57
N GLU A 209 7.42 -28.89 -14.41
CA GLU A 209 6.40 -29.22 -13.40
C GLU A 209 4.96 -29.14 -13.95
N LEU A 210 4.72 -28.25 -14.92
CA LEU A 210 3.46 -28.19 -15.64
C LEU A 210 3.50 -28.94 -16.97
N ASP A 211 2.42 -29.70 -17.22
CA ASP A 211 2.11 -30.21 -18.54
C ASP A 211 1.72 -29.07 -19.50
N VAL A 212 1.62 -29.40 -20.79
CA VAL A 212 1.32 -28.42 -21.84
C VAL A 212 -0.05 -27.75 -21.62
N PRO A 213 -1.16 -28.48 -21.36
CA PRO A 213 -2.45 -27.86 -21.09
C PRO A 213 -2.44 -26.86 -19.93
N ARG A 214 -1.92 -27.25 -18.76
CA ARG A 214 -1.91 -26.39 -17.57
C ARG A 214 -1.01 -25.18 -17.75
N THR A 215 0.12 -25.33 -18.44
CA THR A 215 0.97 -24.18 -18.77
C THR A 215 0.22 -23.20 -19.66
N ARG A 216 -0.52 -23.67 -20.66
CA ARG A 216 -1.30 -22.79 -21.54
C ARG A 216 -2.40 -22.06 -20.76
N GLU A 217 -3.16 -22.78 -19.94
CA GLU A 217 -4.21 -22.20 -19.12
C GLU A 217 -3.67 -21.08 -18.22
N LEU A 218 -2.52 -21.32 -17.57
CA LEU A 218 -1.84 -20.29 -16.77
C LEU A 218 -1.43 -19.07 -17.61
N LEU A 219 -0.83 -19.27 -18.78
CA LEU A 219 -0.43 -18.16 -19.65
C LEU A 219 -1.62 -17.40 -20.21
N GLU A 220 -2.71 -18.08 -20.52
CA GLU A 220 -3.98 -17.48 -20.95
C GLU A 220 -4.60 -16.65 -19.82
N ARG A 221 -4.59 -17.15 -18.58
CA ARG A 221 -5.03 -16.40 -17.38
C ARG A 221 -4.21 -15.12 -17.19
N LEU A 222 -2.88 -15.21 -17.28
CA LEU A 222 -2.00 -14.06 -17.13
C LEU A 222 -2.16 -13.06 -18.31
N ALA A 223 -2.32 -13.56 -19.54
CA ALA A 223 -2.53 -12.72 -20.70
C ALA A 223 -3.89 -12.01 -20.69
N ALA A 224 -4.96 -12.70 -20.24
CA ALA A 224 -6.29 -12.13 -20.10
C ALA A 224 -6.35 -10.96 -19.10
N ARG A 225 -5.46 -10.98 -18.09
CA ARG A 225 -5.28 -9.89 -17.12
C ARG A 225 -4.34 -8.78 -17.60
N GLY A 226 -3.76 -8.91 -18.79
CA GLY A 226 -2.77 -7.97 -19.30
C GLY A 226 -1.39 -8.07 -18.64
N ILE A 227 -1.13 -9.12 -17.84
CA ILE A 227 0.17 -9.35 -17.18
C ILE A 227 1.21 -9.82 -18.20
N LEU A 228 0.77 -10.63 -19.16
CA LEU A 228 1.57 -11.07 -20.29
C LEU A 228 0.99 -10.53 -21.60
N ALA A 229 1.85 -9.97 -22.44
CA ALA A 229 1.55 -9.71 -23.83
C ALA A 229 1.91 -10.94 -24.67
N ARG A 230 0.99 -11.38 -25.53
CA ARG A 230 1.23 -12.41 -26.54
C ARG A 230 1.59 -11.76 -27.87
N GLY A 231 2.56 -12.32 -28.58
CA GLY A 231 3.03 -11.73 -29.84
C GLY A 231 4.10 -12.55 -30.55
N PHE A 232 4.84 -11.87 -31.42
CA PHE A 232 5.89 -12.44 -32.26
C PHE A 232 7.20 -11.69 -32.05
N ALA A 233 8.31 -12.42 -31.98
CA ALA A 233 9.63 -11.83 -32.13
C ALA A 233 9.95 -11.73 -33.63
N LEU A 234 10.04 -10.53 -34.19
CA LEU A 234 10.26 -10.29 -35.62
C LEU A 234 11.50 -9.41 -35.83
N LYS A 235 12.24 -9.69 -36.89
CA LYS A 235 13.44 -8.97 -37.33
C LYS A 235 13.18 -8.31 -38.67
N ARG A 236 13.43 -7.01 -38.76
CA ARG A 236 13.36 -6.32 -40.05
C ARG A 236 14.50 -6.75 -40.96
N THR A 237 14.22 -6.97 -42.24
CA THR A 237 15.22 -7.37 -43.23
C THR A 237 16.24 -6.28 -43.54
N ARG A 238 15.79 -5.02 -43.67
CA ARG A 238 16.61 -3.87 -44.07
C ARG A 238 17.48 -3.32 -42.92
N CYS A 239 16.89 -2.77 -41.86
CA CYS A 239 17.70 -2.23 -40.74
C CYS A 239 18.13 -3.28 -39.70
N ARG A 240 17.78 -4.56 -39.90
CA ARG A 240 18.14 -5.69 -39.03
C ARG A 240 17.67 -5.59 -37.57
N HIS A 241 16.87 -4.60 -37.22
CA HIS A 241 16.28 -4.45 -35.89
C HIS A 241 15.30 -5.60 -35.63
N ALA A 242 15.52 -6.32 -34.53
CA ALA A 242 14.59 -7.33 -34.02
C ALA A 242 13.85 -6.75 -32.83
N ASP A 243 12.56 -7.03 -32.69
CA ASP A 243 11.78 -6.63 -31.52
C ASP A 243 10.59 -7.60 -31.31
N PHE A 244 9.90 -7.45 -30.20
CA PHE A 244 8.63 -8.08 -29.91
C PHE A 244 7.48 -7.21 -30.39
N TYR A 245 6.62 -7.80 -31.22
CA TYR A 245 5.40 -7.17 -31.72
C TYR A 245 4.20 -7.89 -31.14
N ARG A 246 3.31 -7.15 -30.48
CA ARG A 246 2.08 -7.72 -29.92
C ARG A 246 1.22 -8.28 -31.04
N VAL A 247 0.43 -9.30 -30.72
CA VAL A 247 -0.53 -9.88 -31.67
C VAL A 247 -1.52 -8.81 -32.17
N ASP A 248 -1.94 -7.90 -31.28
CA ASP A 248 -2.86 -6.81 -31.59
C ASP A 248 -2.28 -5.82 -32.62
N ASP A 249 -0.95 -5.70 -32.65
CA ASP A 249 -0.22 -4.79 -33.55
C ASP A 249 0.29 -5.50 -34.82
N THR A 250 0.01 -6.80 -34.96
CA THR A 250 0.59 -7.65 -36.02
C THR A 250 -0.51 -8.32 -36.84
N GLY A 251 -0.67 -7.88 -38.09
CA GLY A 251 -1.53 -8.52 -39.07
C GLY A 251 -0.73 -9.18 -40.20
N GLN A 252 -1.18 -8.98 -41.44
CA GLN A 252 -0.39 -9.33 -42.64
C GLN A 252 0.93 -8.54 -42.73
N PHE A 253 1.02 -7.44 -42.00
CA PHE A 253 2.18 -6.56 -41.93
C PHE A 253 2.42 -6.11 -40.49
N PHE A 254 3.64 -5.67 -40.22
CA PHE A 254 4.05 -5.01 -38.98
C PHE A 254 4.89 -3.77 -39.28
N THR A 255 4.83 -2.76 -38.42
CA THR A 255 5.61 -1.52 -38.54
C THR A 255 6.83 -1.62 -37.64
N CYS A 256 8.04 -1.49 -38.20
CA CYS A 256 9.26 -1.63 -37.41
C CYS A 256 9.48 -0.45 -36.46
N ALA A 257 9.63 -0.72 -35.16
CA ALA A 257 9.75 0.30 -34.11
C ALA A 257 10.94 1.27 -34.31
N ARG A 258 12.03 0.85 -34.97
CA ARG A 258 13.22 1.69 -35.17
C ARG A 258 13.13 2.65 -36.36
N CYS A 259 12.41 2.29 -37.42
CA CYS A 259 12.50 2.98 -38.71
C CYS A 259 11.15 3.28 -39.35
N SER A 260 10.07 2.87 -38.69
CA SER A 260 8.68 3.07 -39.09
C SER A 260 8.29 2.46 -40.44
N GLU A 261 9.15 1.65 -41.07
CA GLU A 261 8.81 0.98 -42.34
C GLU A 261 7.87 -0.21 -42.07
N ARG A 262 6.90 -0.38 -42.96
CA ARG A 262 5.96 -1.52 -42.97
C ARG A 262 6.60 -2.75 -43.60
N ASN A 263 6.52 -3.89 -42.94
CA ASN A 263 7.17 -5.15 -43.33
C ASN A 263 6.16 -6.31 -43.31
N SER A 264 6.38 -7.33 -44.13
CA SER A 264 5.61 -8.59 -44.05
C SER A 264 6.37 -9.62 -43.19
N PRO A 265 5.70 -10.36 -42.29
CA PRO A 265 6.30 -11.38 -41.43
C PRO A 265 6.62 -12.67 -42.20
N THR A 266 7.46 -12.56 -43.23
CA THR A 266 7.96 -13.71 -44.03
C THR A 266 9.17 -14.37 -43.37
N GLY A 267 9.64 -15.52 -43.86
CA GLY A 267 10.74 -16.28 -43.24
C GLY A 267 12.05 -15.49 -43.03
N LYS A 268 12.34 -14.45 -43.83
CA LYS A 268 13.51 -13.56 -43.61
C LYS A 268 13.34 -12.66 -42.38
N ALA A 269 12.11 -12.49 -41.91
CA ALA A 269 11.78 -11.67 -40.76
C ALA A 269 11.81 -12.44 -39.44
N TRP A 270 12.09 -13.74 -39.44
CA TRP A 270 12.09 -14.52 -38.21
C TRP A 270 13.51 -14.56 -37.62
N PRO A 271 13.73 -14.02 -36.40
CA PRO A 271 15.07 -13.82 -35.84
C PRO A 271 15.78 -15.13 -35.48
N LEU A 272 15.06 -16.25 -35.48
CA LEU A 272 15.55 -17.58 -35.14
C LEU A 272 15.22 -18.52 -36.30
N ARG A 273 16.03 -19.57 -36.47
CA ARG A 273 15.76 -20.70 -37.38
C ARG A 273 14.53 -21.51 -36.94
N THR A 274 13.42 -20.83 -36.63
CA THR A 274 12.14 -21.45 -36.36
C THR A 274 11.51 -21.85 -37.69
N PRO A 275 10.95 -23.06 -37.79
CA PRO A 275 10.31 -23.53 -39.02
C PRO A 275 9.01 -22.77 -39.34
N GLY A 276 8.47 -21.99 -38.39
CA GLY A 276 7.18 -21.33 -38.47
C GLY A 276 7.11 -20.05 -37.61
N PRO A 277 6.03 -19.25 -37.73
CA PRO A 277 5.75 -18.21 -36.76
C PRO A 277 5.51 -18.88 -35.40
N ALA A 278 6.22 -18.43 -34.39
CA ALA A 278 6.08 -18.97 -33.03
C ALA A 278 5.45 -17.90 -32.14
N TRP A 279 4.54 -18.34 -31.26
CA TRP A 279 4.02 -17.49 -30.21
C TRP A 279 5.07 -17.26 -29.13
N PHE A 280 5.28 -15.99 -28.80
CA PHE A 280 6.07 -15.55 -27.68
C PHE A 280 5.20 -14.79 -26.70
N TYR A 281 5.65 -14.79 -25.45
CA TYR A 281 5.08 -14.02 -24.36
C TYR A 281 6.13 -13.03 -23.86
N ARG A 282 5.67 -11.86 -23.40
CA ARG A 282 6.49 -10.82 -22.77
C ARG A 282 5.73 -10.28 -21.57
N LEU A 283 6.40 -10.01 -20.44
CA LEU A 283 5.76 -9.30 -19.33
C LEU A 283 5.24 -7.92 -19.77
N ASP A 284 4.15 -7.46 -19.19
CA ASP A 284 3.80 -6.05 -19.23
C ASP A 284 4.92 -5.18 -18.66
N GLU A 285 5.03 -3.94 -19.11
CA GLU A 285 6.11 -3.04 -18.68
C GLU A 285 6.00 -2.70 -17.19
N LEU A 286 4.79 -2.45 -16.68
CA LEU A 286 4.60 -2.14 -15.27
C LEU A 286 5.03 -3.31 -14.39
N VAL A 287 4.66 -4.53 -14.81
CA VAL A 287 5.00 -5.77 -14.09
C VAL A 287 6.49 -6.04 -14.14
N HIS A 288 7.12 -5.89 -15.30
CA HIS A 288 8.56 -6.06 -15.44
C HIS A 288 9.33 -5.12 -14.53
N GLN A 289 9.04 -3.81 -14.59
CA GLN A 289 9.70 -2.81 -13.74
C GLN A 289 9.45 -3.11 -12.26
N ALA A 290 8.22 -3.43 -11.86
CA ALA A 290 7.92 -3.70 -10.48
C ALA A 290 8.68 -4.92 -9.92
N LEU A 291 8.76 -6.00 -10.68
CA LEU A 291 9.50 -7.19 -10.27
C LEU A 291 11.01 -6.94 -10.20
N THR A 292 11.59 -6.25 -11.19
CA THR A 292 13.02 -5.88 -11.17
C THR A 292 13.37 -4.96 -10.00
N GLN A 293 12.44 -4.11 -9.57
CA GLN A 293 12.63 -3.23 -8.41
C GLN A 293 12.33 -3.90 -7.06
N GLY A 294 11.96 -5.19 -7.05
CA GLY A 294 11.82 -5.97 -5.82
C GLY A 294 10.43 -5.96 -5.18
N LEU A 295 9.36 -5.70 -5.94
CA LEU A 295 7.96 -5.66 -5.48
C LEU A 295 7.55 -6.83 -4.56
N ALA A 296 8.11 -8.02 -4.79
CA ALA A 296 7.67 -9.23 -4.10
C ALA A 296 7.77 -9.13 -2.57
N GLY A 297 8.85 -8.55 -2.04
CA GLY A 297 9.03 -8.40 -0.58
C GLY A 297 7.88 -7.60 0.05
N PRO A 298 7.68 -6.33 -0.35
CA PRO A 298 6.64 -5.47 0.21
C PRO A 298 5.23 -6.07 0.07
N ILE A 299 4.90 -6.67 -1.07
CA ILE A 299 3.57 -7.26 -1.30
C ILE A 299 3.31 -8.45 -0.38
N LEU A 300 4.28 -9.35 -0.23
CA LEU A 300 4.13 -10.52 0.63
C LEU A 300 4.07 -10.11 2.11
N ALA A 301 4.83 -9.10 2.51
CA ALA A 301 4.76 -8.53 3.87
C ALA A 301 3.38 -7.91 4.16
N LEU A 302 2.86 -7.09 3.23
CA LEU A 302 1.53 -6.49 3.36
C LEU A 302 0.40 -7.53 3.38
N ASP A 303 0.47 -8.58 2.55
CA ASP A 303 -0.52 -9.66 2.62
C ASP A 303 -0.44 -10.43 3.94
N GLY A 304 0.77 -10.65 4.46
CA GLY A 304 0.97 -11.22 5.79
C GLY A 304 0.28 -10.39 6.89
N LEU A 305 0.45 -9.06 6.87
CA LEU A 305 -0.24 -8.14 7.79
C LEU A 305 -1.76 -8.16 7.62
N ARG A 306 -2.24 -8.17 6.37
CA ARG A 306 -3.67 -8.27 6.07
C ARG A 306 -4.28 -9.54 6.66
N ARG A 307 -3.58 -10.68 6.56
CA ARG A 307 -4.04 -11.95 7.16
C ARG A 307 -3.96 -11.89 8.69
N ALA A 308 -2.93 -11.24 9.23
CA ALA A 308 -2.73 -11.09 10.67
C ALA A 308 -3.74 -10.15 11.35
N SER A 309 -4.30 -9.18 10.62
CA SER A 309 -5.27 -8.21 11.15
C SER A 309 -6.64 -8.81 11.49
N ARG A 310 -6.92 -10.06 11.11
CA ARG A 310 -8.14 -10.83 11.45
C ARG A 310 -9.45 -10.08 11.15
N GLY A 311 -9.46 -9.29 10.08
CA GLY A 311 -10.62 -8.51 9.68
C GLY A 311 -10.63 -7.08 10.23
N ALA A 312 -9.66 -6.67 11.05
CA ALA A 312 -9.45 -5.24 11.27
C ALA A 312 -9.13 -4.59 9.91
N GLY A 313 -9.89 -3.53 9.58
CA GLY A 313 -9.71 -2.78 8.34
C GLY A 313 -8.24 -2.38 8.17
N MET A 314 -7.71 -2.65 6.97
CA MET A 314 -6.34 -2.31 6.62
C MET A 314 -6.31 -1.34 5.46
N ARG A 315 -5.54 -0.27 5.59
CA ARG A 315 -5.16 0.63 4.50
C ARG A 315 -3.65 0.64 4.39
N TRP A 316 -3.13 0.72 3.17
CA TRP A 316 -1.69 0.59 2.95
C TRP A 316 -1.22 1.45 1.79
N THR A 317 0.07 1.77 1.81
CA THR A 317 0.80 2.35 0.69
C THR A 317 2.18 1.71 0.60
N ILE A 318 2.86 1.87 -0.53
CA ILE A 318 4.16 1.27 -0.81
C ILE A 318 5.09 2.25 -1.49
N ALA A 319 6.39 2.04 -1.29
CA ALA A 319 7.47 2.83 -1.87
C ALA A 319 7.27 4.33 -1.62
N VAL A 320 7.47 4.77 -0.38
CA VAL A 320 7.37 6.17 0.03
C VAL A 320 8.77 6.72 0.28
N ASP A 321 9.17 7.75 -0.46
CA ASP A 321 10.41 8.48 -0.22
C ASP A 321 10.19 9.54 0.87
N VAL A 322 11.12 9.62 1.83
CA VAL A 322 11.11 10.58 2.94
C VAL A 322 12.25 11.59 2.75
N PHE A 323 11.94 12.87 2.94
CA PHE A 323 12.87 13.98 2.73
C PHE A 323 12.96 14.86 3.97
N ASP A 324 14.13 15.43 4.21
CA ASP A 324 14.30 16.47 5.23
C ASP A 324 13.73 17.83 4.78
N ALA A 325 13.84 18.83 5.65
CA ALA A 325 13.38 20.20 5.38
C ALA A 325 14.12 20.88 4.20
N ALA A 326 15.30 20.39 3.82
CA ALA A 326 16.06 20.86 2.67
C ALA A 326 15.73 20.07 1.38
N HIS A 327 14.73 19.19 1.42
CA HIS A 327 14.37 18.26 0.36
C HIS A 327 15.51 17.30 -0.05
N THR A 328 16.41 16.98 0.89
CA THR A 328 17.37 15.89 0.71
C THR A 328 16.70 14.58 1.09
N ARG A 329 16.78 13.57 0.22
CA ARG A 329 16.21 12.25 0.49
C ARG A 329 16.92 11.61 1.68
N LEU A 330 16.17 11.35 2.74
CA LEU A 330 16.62 10.66 3.95
C LEU A 330 16.62 9.16 3.71
N THR A 331 15.48 8.56 3.39
CA THR A 331 15.37 7.12 3.10
C THR A 331 14.02 6.87 2.42
N ASP A 332 13.81 5.65 1.96
CA ASP A 332 12.53 5.11 1.56
C ASP A 332 11.94 4.21 2.64
N LEU A 333 10.61 4.14 2.63
CA LEU A 333 9.80 3.12 3.30
C LEU A 333 9.23 2.21 2.22
N ASP A 334 9.58 0.92 2.27
CA ASP A 334 9.05 -0.07 1.33
C ASP A 334 7.52 -0.18 1.41
N PHE A 335 6.97 -0.12 2.63
CA PHE A 335 5.53 -0.08 2.86
C PHE A 335 5.13 0.62 4.15
N VAL A 336 3.89 1.09 4.17
CA VAL A 336 3.20 1.63 5.34
C VAL A 336 1.80 1.03 5.40
N ALA A 337 1.35 0.65 6.59
CA ALA A 337 0.01 0.11 6.82
C ALA A 337 -0.66 0.74 8.04
N LEU A 338 -1.93 1.12 7.89
CA LEU A 338 -2.87 1.39 8.96
C LEU A 338 -3.67 0.11 9.22
N ILE A 339 -3.59 -0.43 10.42
CA ILE A 339 -4.25 -1.68 10.81
C ILE A 339 -5.10 -1.40 12.05
N GLY A 340 -6.41 -1.23 11.88
CA GLY A 340 -7.22 -0.61 12.93
C GLY A 340 -6.59 0.71 13.37
N ASN A 341 -6.42 0.96 14.67
CA ASN A 341 -5.80 2.19 15.18
C ASN A 341 -4.26 2.19 15.22
N LYS A 342 -3.62 1.24 14.55
CA LYS A 342 -2.16 1.04 14.58
C LYS A 342 -1.49 1.49 13.29
N LEU A 343 -0.31 2.09 13.41
CA LEU A 343 0.58 2.35 12.27
C LEU A 343 1.74 1.38 12.27
N ALA A 344 1.88 0.66 11.17
CA ALA A 344 3.08 -0.09 10.84
C ALA A 344 3.83 0.62 9.70
N ILE A 345 5.13 0.77 9.86
CA ILE A 345 6.05 1.07 8.75
C ILE A 345 7.00 -0.11 8.58
N GLY A 346 7.51 -0.34 7.39
CA GLY A 346 8.42 -1.45 7.20
C GLY A 346 9.31 -1.42 5.98
N GLU A 347 10.31 -2.28 6.07
CA GLU A 347 11.32 -2.59 5.07
C GLU A 347 11.20 -4.09 4.73
N ALA A 348 11.22 -4.42 3.44
CA ALA A 348 11.11 -5.79 2.95
C ALA A 348 12.19 -6.13 1.93
N LYS A 349 13.03 -7.12 2.23
CA LYS A 349 14.14 -7.53 1.36
C LYS A 349 14.00 -8.94 0.81
N THR A 350 14.38 -9.12 -0.45
CA THR A 350 14.42 -10.44 -1.10
C THR A 350 15.71 -11.21 -0.87
N ASN A 351 16.75 -10.56 -0.32
CA ASN A 351 18.09 -11.13 -0.11
C ASN A 351 18.45 -11.36 1.37
N GLY A 352 17.54 -11.08 2.31
CA GLY A 352 17.78 -11.25 3.75
C GLY A 352 18.88 -10.36 4.35
N SER A 353 19.30 -9.27 3.69
CA SER A 353 20.35 -8.37 4.19
C SER A 353 19.91 -6.92 4.16
N MET A 354 20.19 -6.22 5.26
CA MET A 354 20.11 -4.76 5.37
C MET A 354 21.48 -4.18 5.01
N GLY A 355 21.54 -3.33 3.98
CA GLY A 355 22.79 -2.80 3.43
C GLY A 355 23.74 -3.86 2.84
N ALA A 356 24.69 -3.42 2.01
CA ALA A 356 25.79 -4.26 1.56
C ALA A 356 26.88 -4.33 2.63
N THR A 357 27.17 -3.22 3.29
CA THR A 357 28.18 -3.10 4.36
C THR A 357 27.56 -2.98 5.76
N ALA A 358 28.38 -3.14 6.81
CA ALA A 358 27.94 -2.92 8.19
C ALA A 358 27.55 -1.45 8.45
N ALA A 359 28.31 -0.50 7.88
CA ALA A 359 28.02 0.92 8.01
C ALA A 359 26.68 1.30 7.34
N GLU A 360 26.43 0.80 6.12
CA GLU A 360 25.15 1.00 5.43
C GLU A 360 23.98 0.36 6.20
N CYS A 361 24.18 -0.86 6.74
CA CYS A 361 23.19 -1.51 7.59
C CYS A 361 22.83 -0.65 8.79
N GLU A 362 23.82 -0.13 9.52
CA GLU A 362 23.58 0.71 10.69
C GLU A 362 22.92 2.04 10.32
N ASP A 363 23.37 2.71 9.27
CA ASP A 363 22.81 3.98 8.80
C ASP A 363 21.34 3.82 8.39
N GLN A 364 21.01 2.81 7.60
CA GLN A 364 19.63 2.53 7.19
C GLN A 364 18.72 2.24 8.40
N LEU A 365 19.18 1.41 9.34
CA LEU A 365 18.40 1.09 10.55
C LEU A 365 18.21 2.30 11.47
N ARG A 366 19.20 3.22 11.56
CA ARG A 366 19.06 4.48 12.31
C ARG A 366 18.03 5.39 11.67
N ARG A 367 18.05 5.56 10.35
CA ARG A 367 17.05 6.36 9.62
C ARG A 367 15.63 5.80 9.81
N LEU A 368 15.47 4.48 9.72
CA LEU A 368 14.19 3.83 10.02
C LEU A 368 13.73 4.08 11.46
N ARG A 369 14.66 4.06 12.42
CA ARG A 369 14.36 4.39 13.82
C ARG A 369 13.84 5.82 13.97
N GLU A 370 14.54 6.77 13.37
CA GLU A 370 14.19 8.20 13.43
C GLU A 370 12.80 8.44 12.83
N ILE A 371 12.48 7.79 11.70
CA ILE A 371 11.13 7.82 11.12
C ILE A 371 10.09 7.21 12.03
N ALA A 372 10.35 6.02 12.56
CA ALA A 372 9.39 5.34 13.42
C ALA A 372 9.06 6.17 14.67
N GLU A 373 10.05 6.85 15.23
CA GLU A 373 9.87 7.79 16.36
C GLU A 373 9.12 9.05 15.93
N ALA A 374 9.49 9.67 14.80
CA ALA A 374 8.86 10.89 14.28
C ALA A 374 7.36 10.72 14.02
N VAL A 375 6.95 9.56 13.49
CA VAL A 375 5.54 9.27 13.17
C VAL A 375 4.81 8.53 14.30
N ALA A 376 5.48 8.33 15.44
CA ALA A 376 4.99 7.55 16.57
C ALA A 376 4.39 6.20 16.12
N ALA A 377 5.14 5.46 15.31
CA ALA A 377 4.73 4.16 14.79
C ALA A 377 4.45 3.18 15.94
N ASP A 378 3.51 2.27 15.73
CA ASP A 378 3.25 1.17 16.66
C ASP A 378 4.17 -0.01 16.37
N TYR A 379 4.44 -0.24 15.07
CA TYR A 379 5.30 -1.32 14.59
C TYR A 379 6.33 -0.80 13.60
N LEU A 380 7.57 -1.26 13.75
CA LEU A 380 8.59 -1.24 12.70
C LEU A 380 8.86 -2.68 12.27
N ILE A 381 8.61 -2.96 11.00
CA ILE A 381 8.66 -4.33 10.47
C ILE A 381 9.84 -4.46 9.51
N LEU A 382 10.71 -5.42 9.80
CA LEU A 382 11.78 -5.86 8.91
C LEU A 382 11.39 -7.25 8.40
N ALA A 383 10.90 -7.33 7.16
CA ALA A 383 10.44 -8.55 6.52
C ALA A 383 11.44 -9.06 5.48
N THR A 384 11.54 -10.38 5.30
CA THR A 384 12.32 -10.94 4.20
C THR A 384 11.68 -12.15 3.55
N THR A 385 11.91 -12.32 2.25
CA THR A 385 11.45 -13.51 1.50
C THR A 385 12.43 -14.68 1.56
N THR A 386 13.56 -14.55 2.27
CA THR A 386 14.46 -15.66 2.58
C THR A 386 14.02 -16.35 3.87
N ASP A 387 14.65 -17.48 4.21
CA ASP A 387 14.39 -18.22 5.46
C ASP A 387 14.72 -17.41 6.74
N GLY A 388 15.29 -16.22 6.60
CA GLY A 388 15.59 -15.31 7.70
C GLY A 388 16.55 -14.21 7.30
N TRP A 389 16.60 -13.18 8.15
CA TRP A 389 17.60 -12.13 8.04
C TRP A 389 18.98 -12.64 8.43
N ASN A 390 20.01 -12.17 7.75
CA ASN A 390 21.38 -12.51 8.12
C ASN A 390 21.72 -12.03 9.54
N GLN A 391 22.73 -12.67 10.14
CA GLN A 391 23.09 -12.42 11.54
C GLN A 391 23.49 -10.95 11.77
N ARG A 392 24.16 -10.32 10.81
CA ARG A 392 24.60 -8.93 10.90
C ARG A 392 23.41 -7.98 11.07
N SER A 393 22.41 -8.07 10.20
CA SER A 393 21.22 -7.23 10.22
C SER A 393 20.40 -7.47 11.49
N THR A 394 20.23 -8.73 11.90
CA THR A 394 19.51 -9.07 13.14
C THR A 394 20.22 -8.52 14.38
N VAL A 395 21.55 -8.65 14.47
CA VAL A 395 22.32 -8.11 15.60
C VAL A 395 22.27 -6.58 15.63
N ALA A 396 22.50 -5.92 14.49
CA ALA A 396 22.46 -4.46 14.40
C ALA A 396 21.08 -3.90 14.76
N ALA A 397 20.00 -4.50 14.25
CA ALA A 397 18.64 -4.10 14.58
C ALA A 397 18.37 -4.23 16.09
N ASN A 398 18.69 -5.39 16.68
CA ASN A 398 18.52 -5.57 18.13
C ASN A 398 19.39 -4.64 18.99
N GLN A 399 20.49 -4.12 18.46
CA GLN A 399 21.32 -3.13 19.14
C GLN A 399 20.76 -1.70 19.01
N ILE A 400 20.27 -1.34 17.83
CA ILE A 400 19.73 -0.01 17.54
C ILE A 400 18.37 0.19 18.21
N PHE A 401 17.52 -0.84 18.26
CA PHE A 401 16.16 -0.79 18.80
C PHE A 401 16.06 -1.32 20.24
N ARG A 402 17.12 -1.17 21.04
CA ARG A 402 17.13 -1.61 22.45
C ARG A 402 16.09 -0.88 23.28
N ARG A 403 15.43 -1.61 24.18
CA ARG A 403 14.46 -1.04 25.13
C ARG A 403 15.13 -0.09 26.14
N PRO A 404 14.42 0.97 26.60
CA PRO A 404 13.03 1.31 26.31
C PRO A 404 12.88 2.09 24.99
N TRP A 405 12.38 1.41 23.95
CA TRP A 405 12.03 1.96 22.64
C TRP A 405 10.57 1.57 22.37
N ARG A 406 9.83 2.49 21.76
CA ARG A 406 8.38 2.39 21.50
C ARG A 406 8.15 2.95 20.11
N PRO A 407 8.40 2.13 19.08
CA PRO A 407 7.53 1.06 18.55
C PRO A 407 7.95 -0.37 18.95
N GLU A 408 7.14 -1.37 18.56
CA GLU A 408 7.54 -2.78 18.57
C GLU A 408 8.34 -3.12 17.31
N LEU A 409 9.56 -3.64 17.51
CA LEU A 409 10.37 -4.16 16.40
C LEU A 409 9.92 -5.57 16.06
N VAL A 410 9.58 -5.81 14.80
CA VAL A 410 9.25 -7.13 14.28
C VAL A 410 10.28 -7.50 13.21
N ILE A 411 11.13 -8.49 13.48
CA ILE A 411 12.06 -9.07 12.50
C ILE A 411 11.53 -10.44 12.13
N THR A 412 11.16 -10.66 10.87
CA THR A 412 10.47 -11.89 10.48
C THR A 412 10.62 -12.22 9.00
N THR A 413 10.18 -13.43 8.63
CA THR A 413 10.02 -13.86 7.23
C THR A 413 8.62 -13.49 6.76
N VAL A 414 8.43 -13.34 5.45
CA VAL A 414 7.09 -13.07 4.89
C VAL A 414 6.08 -14.19 5.16
N ASP A 415 6.55 -15.42 5.34
CA ASP A 415 5.70 -16.57 5.66
C ASP A 415 5.22 -16.54 7.13
N ASP A 416 6.07 -16.04 8.03
CA ASP A 416 5.78 -15.91 9.46
C ASP A 416 5.05 -14.62 9.82
N MET A 417 4.85 -13.70 8.86
CA MET A 417 4.13 -12.42 9.09
C MET A 417 2.73 -12.61 9.67
N GLY A 418 2.06 -13.74 9.40
CA GLY A 418 0.76 -14.06 9.98
C GLY A 418 0.76 -14.22 11.51
N ALA A 419 1.93 -14.43 12.12
CA ALA A 419 2.10 -14.53 13.57
C ALA A 419 2.21 -13.18 14.26
N VAL A 420 2.42 -12.08 13.51
CA VAL A 420 2.46 -10.72 14.05
C VAL A 420 1.09 -10.40 14.63
N ARG A 421 0.98 -10.32 15.96
CA ARG A 421 -0.28 -9.98 16.62
C ARG A 421 -0.57 -8.49 16.48
N ALA A 422 -1.08 -8.10 15.32
CA ALA A 422 -1.69 -6.79 15.09
C ALA A 422 -3.16 -6.86 15.52
N SER A 423 -3.42 -6.95 16.83
CA SER A 423 -4.77 -6.96 17.41
C SER A 423 -4.86 -6.17 18.70
#